data_AF-A0A9W8DK00-F1
#
_entry.id   AF-A0A9W8DK00-F1
#
_cell.length_a   1.000
_cell.length_b   1.000
_cell.length_c   1.000
_cell.angle_alpha   90.00
_cell.angle_beta   90.00
_cell.angle_gamma   90.00
#
_symmetry.space_group_name_H-M   'P 1'
#
loop_
_entity.id
_entity.type
_entity.pdbx_description
1 polymer ?
#
loop_
_entity_poly.entity_id
_entity_poly.type
_entity_poly.pdbx_seq_one_letter_code
_entity_poly.pdbx_strand_id
1 'polypeptide(L)'
;MDDGNGSNQDKDKKLLQTLDTFAEYQSRREVAHSKLRQGYFDLALAKRAAGYRWISPDLYSGNAQAIKTIHIDPTSGALSIQQEQAAHEQNDSQQLRRRKQKNNSEKEQKEHREKSKDPLLWFGMLVPPALKDAQAQFNETLDILVELAELKRQLESQAKLPCSKP
;
A
#
# COMPACT_ATOMS: atom_id res chain seq x y z
N MET A 1 -5.43 -22.51 -51.54
CA MET A 1 -6.66 -21.78 -51.19
C MET A 1 -7.15 -22.33 -49.87
N ASP A 2 -6.56 -21.90 -48.74
CA ASP A 2 -7.07 -22.23 -47.40
C ASP A 2 -6.71 -21.18 -46.32
N ASP A 3 -6.35 -19.95 -46.71
CA ASP A 3 -5.82 -18.95 -45.76
C ASP A 3 -6.91 -18.07 -45.10
N GLY A 4 -8.19 -18.33 -45.39
CA GLY A 4 -9.31 -17.49 -44.93
C GLY A 4 -9.82 -17.82 -43.52
N ASN A 5 -9.75 -19.08 -43.08
CA ASN A 5 -10.37 -19.54 -41.84
C ASN A 5 -9.52 -19.25 -40.59
N GLY A 6 -8.19 -19.31 -40.70
CA GLY A 6 -7.27 -19.09 -39.57
C GLY A 6 -7.35 -17.68 -38.98
N SER A 7 -7.55 -16.66 -39.83
CA SER A 7 -7.59 -15.25 -39.39
C SER A 7 -8.78 -14.91 -38.48
N ASN A 8 -9.91 -15.62 -38.60
CA ASN A 8 -11.07 -15.43 -37.72
C ASN A 8 -10.91 -16.23 -36.42
N GLN A 9 -10.38 -17.45 -36.49
CA GLN A 9 -10.06 -18.23 -35.29
C GLN A 9 -9.05 -17.50 -34.38
N ASP A 10 -8.07 -16.81 -34.97
CA ASP A 10 -7.10 -16.00 -34.22
C ASP A 10 -7.72 -14.77 -33.53
N LYS A 11 -8.72 -14.15 -34.16
CA LYS A 11 -9.45 -13.02 -33.58
C LYS A 11 -10.36 -13.48 -32.44
N ASP A 12 -11.08 -14.58 -32.63
CA ASP A 12 -11.94 -15.17 -31.60
C ASP A 12 -11.10 -15.59 -30.38
N LYS A 13 -9.93 -16.17 -30.61
CA LYS A 13 -8.98 -16.50 -29.53
C LYS A 13 -8.53 -15.27 -28.75
N LYS A 14 -8.19 -14.17 -29.44
CA LYS A 14 -7.84 -12.90 -28.78
C LYS A 14 -9.01 -12.28 -28.02
N LEU A 15 -10.22 -12.39 -28.55
CA LEU A 15 -11.43 -11.92 -27.89
C LEU A 15 -11.66 -12.68 -26.58
N LEU A 16 -11.56 -14.02 -26.62
CA LEU A 16 -11.66 -14.86 -25.42
C LEU A 16 -10.61 -14.46 -24.38
N GLN A 17 -9.35 -14.29 -24.79
CA GLN A 17 -8.29 -13.82 -23.88
C GLN A 17 -8.60 -12.44 -23.28
N THR A 18 -9.14 -11.51 -24.07
CA THR A 18 -9.56 -10.19 -23.57
C THR A 18 -10.69 -10.32 -22.53
N LEU A 19 -11.67 -11.18 -22.79
CA LEU A 19 -12.79 -11.38 -21.88
C LEU A 19 -12.35 -12.06 -20.57
N ASP A 20 -11.45 -13.04 -20.65
CA ASP A 20 -10.89 -13.72 -19.48
C ASP A 20 -10.09 -12.74 -18.60
N THR A 21 -9.20 -11.95 -19.20
CA THR A 21 -8.44 -10.92 -18.47
C THR A 21 -9.35 -9.84 -17.87
N PHE A 22 -10.44 -9.47 -18.55
CA PHE A 22 -11.44 -8.55 -18.00
C PHE A 22 -12.20 -9.15 -16.82
N ALA A 23 -12.58 -10.42 -16.89
CA ALA A 23 -13.26 -11.11 -15.79
C ALA A 23 -12.36 -11.21 -14.55
N GLU A 24 -11.07 -11.47 -14.75
CA GLU A 24 -10.07 -11.44 -13.69
C GLU A 24 -9.93 -10.04 -13.09
N TYR A 25 -9.84 -9.01 -13.92
CA TYR A 25 -9.78 -7.62 -13.49
C TYR A 25 -10.99 -7.24 -12.62
N GLN A 26 -12.22 -7.60 -13.03
CA GLN A 26 -13.41 -7.30 -12.24
C GLN A 26 -13.40 -8.03 -10.89
N SER A 27 -13.00 -9.30 -10.87
CA SER A 27 -12.91 -10.08 -9.64
C SER A 27 -11.93 -9.45 -8.65
N ARG A 28 -10.72 -9.08 -9.10
CA ARG A 28 -9.73 -8.39 -8.25
C ARG A 28 -10.21 -7.01 -7.81
N ARG A 29 -10.96 -6.30 -8.65
CA ARG A 29 -11.52 -4.97 -8.33
C ARG A 29 -12.52 -5.05 -7.19
N GLU A 30 -13.39 -6.05 -7.18
CA GLU A 30 -14.36 -6.24 -6.09
C GLU A 30 -13.67 -6.61 -4.77
N VAL A 31 -12.62 -7.45 -4.83
CA VAL A 31 -11.80 -7.76 -3.66
C VAL A 31 -11.13 -6.50 -3.11
N ALA A 32 -10.48 -5.69 -3.96
CA ALA A 32 -9.88 -4.43 -3.55
C ALA A 32 -10.91 -3.45 -2.96
N HIS A 33 -12.09 -3.35 -3.57
CA HIS A 33 -13.16 -2.48 -3.10
C HIS A 33 -13.72 -2.92 -1.74
N SER A 34 -13.81 -4.23 -1.48
CA SER A 34 -14.22 -4.76 -0.18
C SER A 34 -13.22 -4.39 0.93
N LYS A 35 -11.92 -4.56 0.67
CA LYS A 35 -10.85 -4.22 1.62
C LYS A 35 -10.73 -2.72 1.85
N LEU A 36 -10.89 -1.89 0.81
CA LEU A 36 -10.96 -0.44 0.97
C LEU A 36 -12.10 -0.01 1.87
N ARG A 37 -13.30 -0.58 1.67
CA ARG A 37 -14.46 -0.28 2.52
C ARG A 37 -14.17 -0.62 3.98
N GLN A 38 -13.56 -1.79 4.23
CA GLN A 38 -13.17 -2.20 5.57
C GLN A 38 -12.11 -1.26 6.18
N GLY A 39 -11.04 -0.96 5.45
CA GLY A 39 -9.99 -0.04 5.90
C GLY A 39 -10.50 1.37 6.20
N TYR A 40 -11.39 1.92 5.37
CA TYR A 40 -12.02 3.22 5.64
C TYR A 40 -12.98 3.18 6.83
N PHE A 41 -13.68 2.07 7.03
CA PHE A 41 -14.54 1.88 8.21
C PHE A 41 -13.71 1.84 9.49
N ASP A 42 -12.62 1.06 9.51
CA ASP A 42 -11.71 0.96 10.66
C ASP A 42 -11.02 2.30 10.95
N LEU A 43 -10.65 3.05 9.89
CA LEU A 43 -10.14 4.42 10.02
C LEU A 43 -11.16 5.36 10.66
N ALA A 44 -12.44 5.27 10.27
CA ALA A 44 -13.51 6.06 10.85
C ALA A 44 -13.74 5.69 12.33
N LEU A 45 -13.67 4.40 12.65
CA LEU A 45 -13.75 3.91 14.03
C LEU A 45 -12.60 4.43 14.89
N ALA A 46 -11.37 4.40 14.36
CA ALA A 46 -10.19 4.95 15.02
C ALA A 46 -10.34 6.46 15.29
N LYS A 47 -10.80 7.23 14.31
CA LYS A 47 -11.07 8.68 14.47
C LYS A 47 -12.13 8.95 15.54
N ARG A 48 -13.20 8.16 15.56
CA ARG A 48 -14.25 8.27 16.59
C ARG A 48 -13.69 7.97 17.99
N ALA A 49 -12.91 6.90 18.11
CA ALA A 49 -12.34 6.47 19.39
C ALA A 49 -11.33 7.49 19.94
N ALA A 50 -10.53 8.09 19.06
CA ALA A 50 -9.46 8.98 19.46
C ALA A 50 -9.86 10.47 19.62
N GLY A 51 -11.04 10.84 19.12
CA GLY A 51 -11.60 12.18 19.29
C GLY A 51 -11.06 13.24 18.31
N TYR A 52 -11.62 14.45 18.41
CA TYR A 52 -11.47 15.52 17.40
C TYR A 52 -10.04 16.07 17.21
N ARG A 53 -9.13 15.85 18.18
CA ARG A 53 -7.78 16.47 18.19
C ARG A 53 -6.62 15.50 17.92
N TRP A 54 -6.93 14.23 17.66
CA TRP A 54 -5.94 13.16 17.66
C TRP A 54 -5.00 13.17 16.45
N ILE A 55 -5.44 13.69 15.30
CA ILE A 55 -4.57 13.92 14.13
C ILE A 55 -4.51 15.42 13.88
N SER A 56 -3.32 15.98 14.02
CA SER A 56 -2.98 17.34 13.64
C SER A 56 -1.78 17.28 12.67
N PRO A 57 -1.73 18.15 11.66
CA PRO A 57 -0.58 18.22 10.76
C PRO A 57 0.78 18.38 11.47
N ASP A 58 0.79 19.00 12.65
CA ASP A 58 2.01 19.19 13.45
C ASP A 58 2.62 17.89 14.00
N LEU A 59 1.84 16.80 14.03
CA LEU A 59 2.30 15.49 14.51
C LEU A 59 3.14 14.73 13.48
N TYR A 60 3.05 15.10 12.19
CA TYR A 60 3.88 14.46 11.17
C TYR A 60 5.36 14.73 11.42
N SER A 61 6.19 13.75 11.10
CA SER A 61 7.63 13.95 11.18
C SER A 61 8.11 14.83 10.01
N GLY A 62 9.00 15.78 10.28
CA GLY A 62 9.58 16.63 9.23
C GLY A 62 10.47 15.87 8.24
N ASN A 63 10.82 14.62 8.57
CA ASN A 63 11.54 13.67 7.72
C ASN A 63 10.65 12.50 7.24
N ALA A 64 9.32 12.69 7.18
CA ALA A 64 8.41 11.67 6.69
C ALA A 64 8.79 11.25 5.26
N GLN A 65 9.13 9.98 5.08
CA GLN A 65 9.41 9.36 3.78
C GLN A 65 8.41 8.24 3.50
N ALA A 66 8.17 7.98 2.22
CA ALA A 66 7.24 6.93 1.80
C ALA A 66 7.83 5.55 2.08
N ILE A 67 7.10 4.70 2.82
CA ILE A 67 7.54 3.35 3.18
C ILE A 67 7.40 2.38 2.01
N LYS A 68 6.29 2.48 1.28
CA LYS A 68 6.05 1.73 0.04
C LYS A 68 6.11 2.71 -1.13
N THR A 69 6.97 2.43 -2.10
CA THR A 69 7.05 3.15 -3.38
C THR A 69 6.81 2.18 -4.53
N ILE A 70 6.30 2.69 -5.65
CA ILE A 70 6.05 1.90 -6.86
C ILE A 70 7.08 2.34 -7.89
N HIS A 71 7.94 1.41 -8.29
CA HIS A 71 8.85 1.60 -9.41
C HIS A 71 8.14 1.18 -10.69
N ILE A 72 8.19 2.04 -11.71
CA ILE A 72 7.68 1.76 -13.05
C ILE A 72 8.88 1.59 -13.95
N ASP A 73 9.07 0.39 -14.49
CA ASP A 73 10.16 0.17 -15.42
C ASP A 73 9.90 0.93 -16.73
N PRO A 74 10.78 1.83 -17.18
CA PRO A 74 10.51 2.71 -18.33
C PRO A 74 10.40 1.95 -19.66
N THR A 75 10.99 0.76 -19.76
CA THR A 75 11.04 -0.06 -20.98
C THR A 75 9.95 -1.12 -21.03
N SER A 76 9.70 -1.82 -19.92
CA SER A 76 8.68 -2.87 -19.82
C SER A 76 7.34 -2.32 -19.36
N GLY A 77 7.32 -1.18 -18.66
CA GLY A 77 6.16 -0.62 -17.97
C GLY A 77 5.66 -1.46 -16.79
N ALA A 78 6.42 -2.49 -16.38
CA ALA A 78 6.08 -3.35 -15.26
C ALA A 78 6.11 -2.56 -13.94
N LEU A 79 5.15 -2.86 -13.07
CA LEU A 79 5.01 -2.22 -11.77
C LEU A 79 5.61 -3.12 -10.69
N SER A 80 6.58 -2.61 -9.93
CA SER A 80 7.17 -3.31 -8.80
C SER A 80 7.08 -2.48 -7.54
N ILE A 81 6.75 -3.14 -6.42
CA ILE A 81 6.67 -2.50 -5.10
C ILE A 81 8.04 -2.58 -4.45
N GLN A 82 8.63 -1.42 -4.16
CA GLN A 82 9.82 -1.31 -3.32
C GLN A 82 9.38 -0.89 -1.92
N GLN A 83 9.74 -1.69 -0.93
CA GLN A 83 9.50 -1.35 0.47
C GLN A 83 10.85 -1.13 1.16
N GLU A 84 11.07 0.09 1.64
CA GLU A 84 12.22 0.38 2.50
C GLU A 84 11.87 -0.19 3.88
N GLN A 85 12.49 -1.32 4.24
CA GLN A 85 12.21 -2.01 5.49
C GLN A 85 12.65 -1.12 6.66
N ALA A 86 11.69 -0.46 7.31
CA ALA A 86 11.85 -0.02 8.68
C ALA A 86 11.93 -1.29 9.55
N ALA A 87 13.15 -1.68 9.93
CA ALA A 87 13.40 -2.78 10.84
C ALA A 87 12.56 -2.62 12.12
N HIS A 88 11.71 -3.61 12.38
CA HIS A 88 10.94 -3.74 13.61
C HIS A 88 11.77 -4.56 14.60
N GLU A 89 12.52 -3.88 15.48
CA GLU A 89 13.10 -4.52 16.66
C GLU A 89 11.97 -4.85 17.65
N GLN A 90 11.49 -6.08 17.63
CA GLN A 90 10.82 -6.69 18.78
C GLN A 90 11.86 -7.37 19.66
N ASN A 91 12.51 -6.58 20.50
CA ASN A 91 13.13 -6.97 21.77
C ASN A 91 13.06 -5.68 22.60
N ASP A 92 12.36 -5.59 23.72
CA ASP A 92 12.78 -6.28 24.93
C ASP A 92 11.62 -6.17 25.95
N SER A 93 10.96 -7.29 26.20
CA SER A 93 10.04 -7.44 27.32
C SER A 93 10.76 -8.04 28.52
N GLN A 94 11.97 -7.59 28.87
CA GLN A 94 12.60 -7.97 30.14
C GLN A 94 13.86 -7.16 30.48
N GLN A 95 13.73 -5.93 31.02
CA GLN A 95 14.71 -5.23 31.90
C GLN A 95 14.26 -3.76 32.07
N LEU A 96 14.22 -3.05 33.22
CA LEU A 96 14.78 -3.20 34.56
C LEU A 96 13.87 -2.53 35.60
N ARG A 97 13.57 -3.23 36.70
CA ARG A 97 13.42 -2.60 38.01
C ARG A 97 14.82 -2.19 38.50
N ARG A 98 15.24 -0.94 38.29
CA ARG A 98 16.39 -0.36 39.02
C ARG A 98 16.00 1.00 39.62
N ARG A 99 15.41 0.92 40.80
CA ARG A 99 15.40 2.02 41.77
C ARG A 99 16.79 2.06 42.42
N LYS A 100 17.53 3.17 42.29
CA LYS A 100 18.20 3.91 43.39
C LYS A 100 19.27 4.90 42.90
N GLN A 101 19.12 6.14 43.38
CA GLN A 101 20.12 7.22 43.62
C GLN A 101 20.63 8.12 42.48
N LYS A 102 19.98 9.29 42.38
CA LYS A 102 20.50 10.65 42.65
C LYS A 102 22.02 10.86 42.50
N ASN A 103 22.44 11.63 41.48
CA ASN A 103 23.17 12.90 41.67
C ASN A 103 23.29 13.71 40.37
N ASN A 104 23.27 15.02 40.57
CA ASN A 104 23.18 16.11 39.61
C ASN A 104 24.51 16.32 38.85
N SER A 105 24.45 16.50 37.52
CA SER A 105 25.49 17.15 36.70
C SER A 105 24.88 17.52 35.35
N GLU A 106 24.66 18.81 35.13
CA GLU A 106 24.27 19.40 33.85
C GLU A 106 25.36 19.19 32.80
N LYS A 107 25.01 18.52 31.70
CA LYS A 107 25.52 18.71 30.32
C LYS A 107 25.05 17.53 29.49
N GLU A 108 24.11 17.76 28.58
CA GLU A 108 23.91 17.04 27.31
C GLU A 108 22.63 17.56 26.64
N GLN A 109 22.73 18.76 26.07
CA GLN A 109 21.86 19.16 24.95
C GLN A 109 22.56 18.72 23.68
N LYS A 110 22.30 17.47 23.26
CA LYS A 110 22.44 16.93 21.90
C LYS A 110 22.30 15.41 22.00
N GLU A 111 21.13 14.89 21.65
CA GLU A 111 21.01 13.64 20.88
C GLU A 111 19.54 13.37 20.54
N HIS A 112 19.27 13.38 19.22
CA HIS A 112 18.27 12.60 18.52
C HIS A 112 16.94 12.26 19.22
N ARG A 113 15.93 13.11 19.02
CA ARG A 113 14.58 12.55 18.81
C ARG A 113 14.53 12.02 17.38
N GLU A 114 15.09 10.83 17.13
CA GLU A 114 14.63 10.04 15.99
C GLU A 114 13.14 9.79 16.22
N LYS A 115 12.31 10.65 15.64
CA LYS A 115 10.89 10.36 15.51
C LYS A 115 10.84 9.00 14.82
N SER A 116 10.21 8.05 15.49
CA SER A 116 10.06 6.66 15.08
C SER A 116 9.81 6.54 13.58
N LYS A 117 10.53 5.63 12.91
CA LYS A 117 10.33 5.33 11.49
C LYS A 117 8.91 4.84 11.20
N ASP A 118 8.25 4.24 12.20
CA ASP A 118 6.86 3.83 12.09
C ASP A 118 5.91 5.05 12.13
N PRO A 119 5.13 5.29 11.06
CA PRO A 119 4.21 6.41 10.96
C PRO A 119 3.03 6.30 11.92
N LEU A 120 2.71 5.10 12.44
CA LEU A 120 1.66 4.94 13.46
C LEU A 120 2.03 5.66 14.76
N LEU A 121 3.32 5.68 15.10
CA LEU A 121 3.83 6.26 16.34
C LEU A 121 3.95 7.79 16.27
N TRP A 122 3.79 8.39 15.08
CA TRP A 122 3.73 9.85 14.94
C TRP A 122 2.53 10.47 15.67
N PHE A 123 1.47 9.69 15.88
CA PHE A 123 0.23 10.15 16.53
C PHE A 123 0.20 9.90 18.05
N GLY A 124 1.34 9.53 18.65
CA GLY A 124 1.51 9.33 20.08
C GLY A 124 1.79 7.88 20.48
N MET A 125 1.97 7.65 21.78
CA MET A 125 2.42 6.35 22.33
C MET A 125 1.34 5.26 22.25
N LEU A 126 0.05 5.63 22.25
CA LEU A 126 -1.06 4.68 22.25
C LEU A 126 -1.86 4.76 20.94
N VAL A 127 -1.55 3.85 20.02
CA VAL A 127 -2.23 3.73 18.73
C VAL A 127 -3.50 2.87 18.90
N PRO A 128 -4.69 3.37 18.55
CA PRO A 128 -5.93 2.60 18.56
C PRO A 128 -5.79 1.34 17.69
N PRO A 129 -6.31 0.19 18.15
CA PRO A 129 -6.23 -1.06 17.39
C PRO A 129 -6.84 -0.93 15.99
N ALA A 130 -8.00 -0.27 15.88
CA ALA A 130 -8.65 0.00 14.59
C ALA A 130 -7.78 0.80 13.60
N LEU A 131 -6.82 1.61 14.06
CA LEU A 131 -5.89 2.29 13.17
C LEU A 131 -4.85 1.33 12.60
N LYS A 132 -4.38 0.38 13.40
CA LYS A 132 -3.46 -0.68 12.96
C LYS A 132 -4.15 -1.57 11.93
N ASP A 133 -5.40 -1.94 12.21
CA ASP A 133 -6.23 -2.74 11.30
C ASP A 133 -6.45 -2.00 9.97
N ALA A 134 -6.81 -0.71 10.03
CA ALA A 134 -6.94 0.12 8.83
C ALA A 134 -5.64 0.17 8.01
N GLN A 135 -4.48 0.38 8.65
CA GLN A 135 -3.19 0.40 7.96
C GLN A 135 -2.88 -0.95 7.29
N ALA A 136 -3.17 -2.07 7.96
CA ALA A 136 -3.00 -3.40 7.38
C ALA A 136 -3.89 -3.60 6.15
N GLN A 137 -5.18 -3.23 6.23
CA GLN A 137 -6.11 -3.32 5.11
C GLN A 137 -5.65 -2.48 3.91
N PHE A 138 -5.18 -1.25 4.14
CA PHE A 138 -4.66 -0.41 3.06
C PHE A 138 -3.38 -0.98 2.45
N ASN A 139 -2.47 -1.51 3.27
CA ASN A 139 -1.23 -2.13 2.77
C ASN A 139 -1.52 -3.34 1.87
N GLU A 140 -2.47 -4.19 2.26
CA GLU A 140 -2.89 -5.36 1.47
C GLU A 140 -3.66 -4.93 0.21
N THR A 141 -4.50 -3.90 0.31
CA THR A 141 -5.20 -3.35 -0.85
C THR A 141 -4.22 -2.76 -1.87
N LEU A 142 -3.18 -2.06 -1.42
CA LEU A 142 -2.17 -1.50 -2.32
C LEU A 142 -1.52 -2.58 -3.19
N ASP A 143 -1.22 -3.74 -2.62
CA ASP A 143 -0.62 -4.85 -3.36
C ASP A 143 -1.58 -5.34 -4.46
N ILE A 144 -2.89 -5.45 -4.17
CA ILE A 144 -3.92 -5.80 -5.15
C ILE A 144 -4.12 -4.71 -6.22
N LEU A 145 -4.01 -3.43 -5.83
CA LEU A 145 -4.14 -2.31 -6.77
C LEU A 145 -3.02 -2.28 -7.79
N VAL A 146 -1.81 -2.69 -7.42
CA VAL A 146 -0.69 -2.82 -8.35
C VAL A 146 -0.97 -3.93 -9.38
N GLU A 147 -1.49 -5.08 -8.93
CA GLU A 147 -1.92 -6.15 -9.84
C GLU A 147 -3.06 -5.69 -10.76
N LEU A 148 -4.04 -4.95 -10.24
CA LEU A 148 -5.12 -4.36 -11.04
C LEU A 148 -4.61 -3.37 -12.09
N ALA A 149 -3.62 -2.56 -11.74
CA ALA A 149 -2.99 -1.63 -12.66
C ALA A 149 -2.27 -2.38 -13.79
N GLU A 150 -1.63 -3.50 -13.48
CA GLU A 150 -1.01 -4.37 -14.48
C GLU A 150 -2.04 -5.03 -15.40
N LEU A 151 -3.13 -5.60 -14.85
CA LEU A 151 -4.23 -6.16 -15.66
C LEU A 151 -4.88 -5.10 -16.55
N LYS A 152 -5.10 -3.90 -16.01
CA LYS A 152 -5.65 -2.78 -16.79
C LYS A 152 -4.72 -2.43 -17.95
N ARG A 153 -3.41 -2.40 -17.73
CA ARG A 153 -2.41 -2.13 -18.76
C ARG A 153 -2.41 -3.20 -19.84
N GLN A 154 -2.55 -4.47 -19.47
CA GLN A 154 -2.70 -5.57 -20.42
C GLN A 154 -3.95 -5.40 -21.27
N LEU A 155 -5.08 -5.05 -20.66
CA LEU A 155 -6.34 -4.82 -21.37
C LEU A 155 -6.26 -3.63 -22.34
N GLU A 156 -5.62 -2.52 -21.94
CA GLU A 156 -5.37 -1.37 -22.81
C GLU A 156 -4.43 -1.70 -23.97
N SER A 157 -3.45 -2.60 -23.77
CA SER A 157 -2.56 -3.06 -24.83
C SER A 157 -3.30 -3.92 -25.88
N GLN A 158 -4.24 -4.75 -25.43
CA GLN A 158 -5.07 -5.59 -26.31
C GLN A 158 -6.13 -4.76 -27.05
N ALA A 159 -6.64 -3.68 -26.44
CA ALA A 159 -7.59 -2.77 -27.07
C ALA A 159 -6.99 -1.89 -28.19
N LYS A 160 -5.67 -1.68 -28.19
CA LYS A 160 -4.96 -0.86 -29.20
C LYS A 160 -4.68 -1.58 -30.53
N LEU A 161 -5.22 -2.77 -30.76
CA LEU A 161 -5.10 -3.45 -32.06
C LEU A 161 -5.66 -2.54 -33.17
N PRO A 162 -4.94 -2.35 -34.29
CA PRO A 162 -5.35 -1.45 -35.34
C PRO A 162 -6.66 -1.96 -35.94
N CYS A 163 -7.75 -1.24 -35.66
CA CYS A 163 -8.94 -1.31 -36.49
C CYS A 163 -8.47 -1.10 -37.93
N SER A 164 -8.55 -2.15 -38.74
CA SER A 164 -8.25 -2.12 -40.17
C SER A 164 -8.99 -0.93 -40.75
N LYS A 165 -8.26 0.10 -41.20
CA LYS A 165 -8.87 1.18 -41.97
C LYS A 165 -9.51 0.56 -43.22
N PRO A 166 -10.71 1.04 -43.61
CA PRO A 166 -11.39 0.59 -44.82
C PRO A 166 -10.57 0.91 -46.07
#